data_AF-A0A401S2T7-F1
#
_entry.id   AF-A0A401S2T7-F1
#
_cell.length_a   1.000
_cell.length_b   1.000
_cell.length_c   1.000
_cell.angle_alpha   90.00
_cell.angle_beta   90.00
_cell.angle_gamma   90.00
#
_symmetry.space_group_name_H-M   'P 1'
#
loop_
_entity.id
_entity.type
_entity.pdbx_description
1 polymer ?
#
loop_
_entity_poly.entity_id
_entity_poly.type
_entity_poly.pdbx_seq_one_letter_code
_entity_poly.pdbx_strand_id
1 'polypeptide(L)'
;MPPRSRIEGNEIMLLEALFIIGEDGNIYEGGGWTKIGDHTFGFNKISLGISIIGNFMTTTPNSKAQTAALSLIQCSLLKGYLASNYTLKGHRQLGQTTCPGDALYEVIKQWLRWN
;
A
#
# COMPACT_ATOMS: atom_id res chain seq x y z
N MET A 1 16.13 27.09 -9.80
CA MET A 1 15.64 25.69 -9.84
C MET A 1 14.27 25.67 -9.20
N PRO A 2 13.19 25.28 -9.90
CA PRO A 2 11.88 25.14 -9.25
C PRO A 2 11.87 23.85 -8.41
N PRO A 3 11.08 23.81 -7.31
CA PRO A 3 10.98 22.63 -6.47
C PRO A 3 10.36 21.46 -7.25
N ARG A 4 10.97 20.27 -7.11
CA ARG A 4 10.49 19.02 -7.72
C ARG A 4 9.07 18.72 -7.23
N SER A 5 8.23 18.35 -8.20
CA SER A 5 6.79 18.14 -8.10
C SER A 5 6.34 17.38 -6.84
N ARG A 6 5.42 18.01 -6.10
CA ARG A 6 4.68 17.47 -4.96
C ARG A 6 3.80 16.29 -5.39
N ILE A 7 3.77 15.25 -4.56
CA ILE A 7 2.90 14.10 -4.67
C ILE A 7 1.54 14.43 -4.00
N GLU A 8 0.46 14.58 -4.79
CA GLU A 8 -0.93 14.80 -4.37
C GLU A 8 -1.83 13.59 -4.72
N GLY A 9 -1.81 12.53 -3.91
CA GLY A 9 -2.71 11.37 -4.09
C GLY A 9 -3.26 10.83 -2.79
N ASN A 10 -4.45 10.21 -2.86
CA ASN A 10 -5.31 9.88 -1.74
C ASN A 10 -5.69 8.39 -1.65
N GLU A 11 -4.95 7.46 -2.27
CA GLU A 11 -5.30 6.02 -2.28
C GLU A 11 -4.07 5.10 -2.14
N ILE A 12 -4.27 3.85 -1.70
CA ILE A 12 -3.26 2.77 -1.62
C ILE A 12 -3.72 1.64 -2.57
N MET A 13 -2.90 1.24 -3.55
CA MET A 13 -3.25 0.25 -4.60
C MET A 13 -2.11 -0.75 -4.85
N LEU A 14 -2.45 -1.94 -5.36
CA LEU A 14 -1.61 -3.14 -5.34
C LEU A 14 -1.44 -3.80 -6.74
N LEU A 15 -0.81 -3.14 -7.70
CA LEU A 15 -0.21 -3.80 -8.87
C LEU A 15 1.05 -3.02 -9.25
N GLU A 16 2.21 -3.67 -9.17
CA GLU A 16 3.55 -3.10 -8.91
C GLU A 16 3.73 -2.58 -7.46
N ALA A 17 4.12 -3.48 -6.56
CA ALA A 17 4.42 -3.12 -5.17
C ALA A 17 5.61 -2.14 -5.12
N LEU A 18 5.37 -0.90 -4.69
CA LEU A 18 6.44 0.05 -4.37
C LEU A 18 7.27 -0.46 -3.19
N PHE A 19 6.59 -1.14 -2.24
CA PHE A 19 7.19 -1.80 -1.10
C PHE A 19 6.63 -3.20 -0.92
N ILE A 20 7.51 -4.13 -0.56
CA ILE A 20 7.21 -5.52 -0.27
C ILE A 20 7.56 -5.77 1.19
N ILE A 21 6.73 -6.48 1.93
CA ILE A 21 6.90 -6.73 3.37
C ILE A 21 6.98 -8.23 3.60
N GLY A 22 8.06 -8.69 4.23
CA GLY A 22 8.20 -10.07 4.64
C GLY A 22 7.56 -10.34 6.00
N GLU A 23 7.24 -11.61 6.26
CA GLU A 23 6.85 -12.08 7.60
C GLU A 23 8.01 -12.03 8.62
N ASP A 24 9.22 -11.75 8.18
CA ASP A 24 10.35 -11.39 9.03
C ASP A 24 10.22 -9.98 9.64
N GLY A 25 9.28 -9.16 9.14
CA GLY A 25 9.06 -7.77 9.54
C GLY A 25 9.91 -6.76 8.76
N ASN A 26 10.67 -7.21 7.76
CA ASN A 26 11.47 -6.32 6.91
C ASN A 26 10.63 -5.72 5.79
N ILE A 27 10.94 -4.46 5.46
CA ILE A 27 10.35 -3.73 4.34
C ILE A 27 11.41 -3.66 3.23
N TYR A 28 11.08 -4.23 2.09
CA TYR A 28 11.90 -4.31 0.90
C TYR A 28 11.40 -3.28 -0.11
N GLU A 29 12.29 -2.43 -0.61
CA GLU A 29 11.96 -1.44 -1.63
C GLU A 29 11.87 -2.11 -3.02
N GLY A 30 10.70 -2.01 -3.65
CA GLY A 30 10.47 -2.43 -5.03
C GLY A 30 10.59 -1.24 -5.97
N GLY A 31 9.46 -0.67 -6.39
CA GLY A 31 9.40 0.54 -7.22
C GLY A 31 9.79 1.84 -6.50
N GLY A 32 9.92 1.81 -5.17
CA GLY A 32 10.35 2.95 -4.35
C GLY A 32 9.36 4.12 -4.33
N TRP A 33 9.82 5.27 -3.84
CA TRP A 33 8.97 6.45 -3.61
C TRP A 33 8.61 7.25 -4.86
N THR A 34 9.29 7.02 -5.99
CA THR A 34 9.32 7.97 -7.12
C THR A 34 8.77 7.41 -8.44
N LYS A 35 8.23 6.19 -8.45
CA LYS A 35 7.66 5.63 -9.69
C LYS A 35 6.20 6.06 -9.81
N ILE A 36 5.92 6.91 -10.80
CA ILE A 36 4.55 7.08 -11.30
C ILE A 36 4.19 5.75 -11.93
N GLY A 37 3.27 5.06 -11.28
CA GLY A 37 2.74 3.81 -11.75
C GLY A 37 1.98 3.91 -13.06
N ASP A 38 2.25 3.00 -14.00
CA ASP A 38 1.52 2.87 -15.27
C ASP A 38 0.46 1.76 -15.21
N HIS A 39 -0.32 1.71 -14.12
CA HIS A 39 -1.09 0.52 -13.74
C HIS A 39 -2.61 0.67 -13.68
N THR A 40 -3.17 1.84 -14.02
CA THR A 40 -4.61 1.97 -14.26
C THR A 40 -4.91 3.19 -15.12
N PHE A 41 -5.53 2.98 -16.30
CA PHE A 41 -5.97 4.05 -17.19
C PHE A 41 -6.94 4.99 -16.44
N GLY A 42 -6.47 6.16 -16.02
CA GLY A 42 -7.23 7.17 -15.27
C GLY A 42 -6.81 7.42 -13.81
N PHE A 43 -5.95 6.58 -13.21
CA PHE A 43 -5.48 6.71 -11.81
C PHE A 43 -3.98 7.04 -11.70
N ASN A 44 -3.35 7.48 -12.79
CA ASN A 44 -1.91 7.75 -12.89
C ASN A 44 -1.41 8.98 -12.08
N LYS A 45 -2.11 9.35 -11.01
CA LYS A 45 -1.65 10.33 -10.02
C LYS A 45 -1.87 9.78 -8.62
N ILE A 46 -0.92 8.90 -8.25
CA ILE A 46 -0.36 8.73 -6.90
C ILE A 46 -1.12 7.79 -5.97
N SER A 47 -0.56 6.60 -5.80
CA SER A 47 -0.88 5.69 -4.71
C SER A 47 0.40 5.08 -4.12
N LEU A 48 0.36 4.73 -2.83
CA LEU A 48 1.41 3.94 -2.19
C LEU A 48 1.06 2.46 -2.36
N GLY A 49 1.91 1.68 -3.03
CA GLY A 49 1.70 0.24 -3.18
C GLY A 49 2.47 -0.60 -2.16
N ILE A 50 1.76 -1.38 -1.34
CA ILE A 50 2.34 -2.25 -0.31
C ILE A 50 1.87 -3.69 -0.52
N SER A 51 2.80 -4.61 -0.76
CA SER A 51 2.53 -6.05 -0.81
C SER A 51 3.12 -6.76 0.39
N ILE A 52 2.40 -7.71 0.98
CA ILE A 52 2.92 -8.59 2.02
C ILE A 52 3.19 -9.95 1.36
N ILE A 53 4.41 -10.48 1.53
CA ILE A 53 4.83 -11.76 0.94
C ILE A 53 4.06 -12.88 1.63
N GLY A 54 3.21 -13.57 0.88
CA GLY A 54 2.49 -14.74 1.36
C GLY A 54 1.17 -14.98 0.62
N ASN A 55 0.44 -16.00 1.07
CA ASN A 55 -0.93 -16.27 0.66
C ASN A 55 -1.84 -16.13 1.89
N PHE A 56 -2.68 -15.11 1.87
CA PHE A 56 -3.53 -14.75 3.01
C PHE A 56 -5.02 -14.94 2.71
N MET A 57 -5.36 -15.97 1.91
CA MET A 57 -6.75 -16.36 1.71
C MET A 57 -7.38 -16.80 3.03
N THR A 58 -6.71 -17.67 3.79
CA THR A 58 -7.27 -18.29 5.02
C THR A 58 -6.48 -18.00 6.28
N THR A 59 -5.27 -17.45 6.16
CA THR A 59 -4.39 -17.10 7.27
C THR A 59 -4.06 -15.61 7.23
N THR A 60 -3.94 -14.97 8.38
CA THR A 60 -3.52 -13.57 8.46
C THR A 60 -1.99 -13.48 8.44
N PRO A 61 -1.40 -12.38 7.94
CA PRO A 61 0.03 -12.14 8.14
C PRO A 61 0.34 -12.03 9.62
N ASN A 62 1.54 -12.44 10.01
CA ASN A 62 1.96 -12.32 11.39
C ASN A 62 2.05 -10.85 11.87
N SER A 63 2.17 -10.67 13.19
CA SER A 63 2.20 -9.35 13.80
C SER A 63 3.36 -8.48 13.33
N LYS A 64 4.51 -9.07 12.95
CA LYS A 64 5.66 -8.33 12.45
C LYS A 64 5.36 -7.69 11.09
N ALA A 65 4.81 -8.46 10.15
CA ALA A 65 4.41 -7.96 8.84
C ALA A 65 3.33 -6.86 8.95
N GLN A 66 2.32 -7.06 9.80
CA GLN A 66 1.28 -6.04 10.01
C GLN A 66 1.86 -4.75 10.61
N THR A 67 2.74 -4.87 11.62
CA THR A 67 3.40 -3.72 12.24
C THR A 67 4.29 -2.97 11.26
N ALA A 68 5.02 -3.68 10.40
CA ALA A 68 5.83 -3.10 9.34
C ALA A 68 4.97 -2.33 8.33
N ALA A 69 3.81 -2.86 7.94
CA ALA A 69 2.88 -2.18 7.04
C ALA A 69 2.35 -0.87 7.62
N LEU A 70 1.90 -0.90 8.88
CA LEU A 70 1.42 0.30 9.57
C LEU A 70 2.53 1.34 9.75
N SER A 71 3.75 0.89 10.09
CA SER A 71 4.92 1.76 10.24
C SER A 71 5.30 2.42 8.91
N LEU A 72 5.21 1.69 7.80
CA LEU A 72 5.45 2.22 6.47
C LEU A 72 4.42 3.29 6.10
N ILE A 73 3.13 3.06 6.36
CA ILE A 73 2.06 4.04 6.13
C ILE A 73 2.33 5.31 6.94
N GLN A 74 2.66 5.18 8.23
CA GLN A 74 2.96 6.31 9.09
C GLN A 74 4.19 7.09 8.60
N CYS A 75 5.26 6.39 8.22
CA CYS A 75 6.47 6.99 7.67
C CYS A 75 6.16 7.77 6.38
N SER A 76 5.32 7.21 5.51
CA SER A 76 4.88 7.85 4.27
C SER A 76 4.13 9.15 4.53
N LEU A 77 3.26 9.19 5.54
CA LEU A 77 2.55 10.41 5.96
C LEU A 77 3.54 11.48 6.46
N LEU A 78 4.44 11.10 7.36
CA LEU A 78 5.41 12.01 7.97
C LEU A 78 6.39 12.60 6.94
N LYS A 79 6.77 11.81 5.94
CA LYS A 79 7.67 12.25 4.86
C LYS A 79 6.96 12.99 3.73
N GLY A 80 5.63 13.09 3.78
CA GLY A 80 4.83 13.74 2.74
C GLY A 80 4.70 12.95 1.44
N TYR A 81 4.99 11.64 1.47
CA TYR A 81 4.76 10.73 0.35
C TYR A 81 3.31 10.22 0.28
N LEU A 82 2.58 10.29 1.39
CA LEU A 82 1.17 9.96 1.47
C LEU A 82 0.40 11.17 2.01
N ALA A 83 -0.71 11.52 1.36
CA ALA A 83 -1.52 12.65 1.79
C ALA A 83 -2.18 12.36 3.14
N SER A 84 -2.33 13.41 3.95
CA SER A 84 -2.99 13.32 5.25
C SER A 84 -4.48 13.07 5.17
N ASN A 85 -5.07 12.86 3.99
CA ASN A 85 -6.45 12.43 3.74
C ASN A 85 -6.53 11.17 2.84
N TYR A 86 -5.49 10.32 2.85
CA TYR A 86 -5.48 9.07 2.09
C TYR A 86 -6.64 8.12 2.43
N THR A 87 -6.90 7.21 1.51
CA THR A 87 -7.86 6.11 1.59
C THR A 87 -7.08 4.80 1.47
N LEU A 88 -7.34 3.87 2.37
CA LEU A 88 -6.80 2.52 2.31
C LEU A 88 -7.79 1.62 1.58
N LYS A 89 -7.30 0.92 0.54
CA LYS A 89 -8.08 -0.04 -0.24
C LYS A 89 -7.35 -1.36 -0.34
N GLY A 90 -8.11 -2.45 -0.34
CA GLY A 90 -7.63 -3.76 -0.75
C GLY A 90 -7.59 -3.84 -2.28
N HIS A 91 -6.64 -4.60 -2.83
CA HIS A 91 -6.47 -4.73 -4.28
C HIS A 91 -7.78 -5.13 -5.01
N ARG A 92 -8.54 -6.07 -4.42
CA ARG A 92 -9.85 -6.51 -4.94
C ARG A 92 -10.91 -5.43 -5.10
N GLN A 93 -10.76 -4.26 -4.47
CA GLN A 93 -11.70 -3.16 -4.65
C GLN A 93 -11.46 -2.36 -5.92
N LEU A 94 -10.28 -2.54 -6.54
CA LEU A 94 -9.79 -1.73 -7.65
C LEU A 94 -9.71 -2.54 -8.96
N GLY A 95 -10.06 -3.83 -8.92
CA GLY A 95 -10.06 -4.71 -10.07
C GLY A 95 -10.60 -6.10 -9.75
N GLN A 96 -10.73 -6.94 -10.77
CA GLN A 96 -11.21 -8.32 -10.63
C GLN A 96 -10.06 -9.23 -10.14
N THR A 97 -9.82 -9.25 -8.84
CA THR A 97 -8.76 -10.03 -8.21
C THR A 97 -9.16 -10.50 -6.82
N THR A 98 -8.58 -11.61 -6.37
CA THR A 98 -8.74 -12.13 -4.99
C THR A 98 -7.73 -11.52 -4.02
N CYS A 99 -6.71 -10.81 -4.51
CA CYS A 99 -5.74 -10.10 -3.66
C CYS A 99 -6.47 -9.05 -2.79
N PRO A 100 -6.12 -8.87 -1.50
CA PRO A 100 -4.96 -9.40 -0.78
C PRO A 100 -5.17 -10.77 -0.10
N GLY A 101 -6.25 -11.48 -0.43
CA GLY A 101 -6.71 -12.68 0.28
C GLY A 101 -7.71 -12.34 1.39
N ASP A 102 -8.66 -13.24 1.67
CA ASP A 102 -9.82 -12.92 2.53
C ASP A 102 -9.40 -12.61 3.97
N ALA A 103 -8.50 -13.40 4.55
CA ALA A 103 -8.01 -13.16 5.90
C ALA A 103 -7.27 -11.83 6.04
N LEU A 104 -6.40 -11.47 5.08
CA LEU A 104 -5.74 -10.15 5.10
C LEU A 104 -6.73 -9.01 4.80
N TYR A 105 -7.71 -9.23 3.93
CA TYR A 105 -8.75 -8.24 3.63
C TYR A 105 -9.57 -7.88 4.88
N GLU A 106 -9.93 -8.86 5.71
CA GLU A 106 -10.63 -8.61 6.97
C GLU A 106 -9.76 -7.88 8.01
N VAL A 107 -8.44 -8.08 7.99
CA VAL A 107 -7.50 -7.34 8.85
C VAL A 107 -7.44 -5.87 8.44
N ILE A 108 -7.22 -5.57 7.16
CA ILE A 108 -7.04 -4.18 6.71
C ILE A 108 -8.32 -3.35 6.75
N LYS A 109 -9.50 -3.99 6.76
CA LYS A 109 -10.78 -3.34 7.06
C LYS A 109 -10.82 -2.63 8.41
N GLN A 110 -10.02 -3.10 9.37
CA GLN A 110 -9.95 -2.53 10.71
C GLN A 110 -8.95 -1.37 10.79
N TRP A 111 -8.16 -1.13 9.74
CA TRP A 111 -7.15 -0.09 9.73
C TRP A 111 -7.76 1.28 9.44
N LEU A 112 -7.07 2.32 9.88
CA LEU A 112 -7.52 3.69 9.71
C LEU A 112 -7.70 4.02 8.22
N ARG A 113 -8.87 4.59 7.90
CA ARG A 113 -9.25 5.08 6.56
C ARG A 113 -9.46 3.99 5.53
N TRP A 114 -9.82 2.80 5.99
CA TRP A 114 -10.44 1.81 5.14
C TRP A 114 -11.70 2.37 4.45
N ASN A 115 -11.79 2.22 3.13
CA ASN A 115 -13.03 2.46 2.36
C ASN A 115 -13.08 1.61 1.10
#